data_AF-A0A2D5F7P8-F1
#
_entry.id   AF-A0A2D5F7P8-F1
#
_cell.length_a   1.000
_cell.length_b   1.000
_cell.length_c   1.000
_cell.angle_alpha   90.00
_cell.angle_beta   90.00
_cell.angle_gamma   90.00
#
_symmetry.space_group_name_H-M   'P 1'
#
loop_
_entity.id
_entity.type
_entity.pdbx_description
1 polymer ?
#
loop_
_entity_poly.entity_id
_entity_poly.type
_entity_poly.pdbx_seq_one_letter_code
_entity_poly.pdbx_strand_id
1 'polypeptide(L)'
;MSEFSIDNFPTLTKRLGRAKTARIRYAQKGRYPKTTHRGGFINTVLEPMQGIEAGHGHPVEDVLYGLAHCRNDKRPIRSSNLIAVLQCMPIINTREICVMFDISERQAMKYKQIIKAALPFIEDTLYPRSNDHAQTETSQAA
;
A
#
# COMPACT_ATOMS: atom_id res chain seq x y z
N MET A 1 -8.43 27.54 4.25
CA MET A 1 -8.62 26.22 4.90
C MET A 1 -9.84 25.59 4.26
N SER A 2 -9.76 24.35 3.75
CA SER A 2 -10.87 23.75 3.00
C SER A 2 -12.04 23.45 3.94
N GLU A 3 -13.16 24.12 3.71
CA GLU A 3 -14.44 23.98 4.43
C GLU A 3 -15.01 22.54 4.36
N PHE A 4 -14.46 21.70 3.47
CA PHE A 4 -14.91 20.34 3.17
C PHE A 4 -13.90 19.25 3.57
N SER A 5 -13.54 19.15 4.86
CA SER A 5 -12.77 18.00 5.36
C SER A 5 -13.66 16.75 5.44
N ILE A 6 -13.16 15.60 4.97
CA ILE A 6 -13.90 14.32 5.07
C ILE A 6 -14.25 13.94 6.51
N ASP A 7 -13.46 14.42 7.48
CA ASP A 7 -13.69 14.20 8.90
C ASP A 7 -14.95 14.92 9.42
N ASN A 8 -15.48 15.91 8.69
CA ASN A 8 -16.73 16.61 9.04
C ASN A 8 -17.98 15.81 8.60
N PHE A 9 -17.83 14.68 7.91
CA PHE A 9 -18.94 13.90 7.34
C PHE A 9 -18.97 12.45 7.88
N PRO A 10 -19.34 12.22 9.16
CA PRO A 10 -19.24 10.92 9.82
C PRO A 10 -20.11 9.81 9.20
N THR A 11 -21.26 10.18 8.63
CA THR A 11 -22.13 9.23 7.92
C THR A 11 -21.50 8.74 6.62
N LEU A 12 -20.83 9.65 5.89
CA LEU A 12 -20.11 9.33 4.67
C LEU A 12 -18.89 8.46 4.95
N THR A 13 -18.09 8.78 5.98
CA THR A 13 -16.92 7.96 6.36
C THR A 13 -17.31 6.55 6.75
N LYS A 14 -18.44 6.37 7.46
CA LYS A 14 -18.98 5.04 7.80
C LYS A 14 -19.34 4.24 6.54
N ARG A 15 -19.97 4.87 5.54
CA ARG A 15 -20.35 4.20 4.27
C ARG A 15 -19.16 3.87 3.39
N LEU A 16 -18.19 4.77 3.31
CA LEU A 16 -16.98 4.59 2.48
C LEU A 16 -16.01 3.55 3.07
N GLY A 17 -16.03 3.38 4.39
CA GLY A 17 -15.08 2.55 5.09
C GLY A 17 -13.70 3.20 5.22
N ARG A 18 -12.81 2.54 5.97
CA ARG A 18 -11.54 3.12 6.43
C ARG A 18 -10.56 3.41 5.29
N ALA A 19 -10.39 2.50 4.35
CA ALA A 19 -9.43 2.65 3.25
C ALA A 19 -9.80 3.82 2.32
N LYS A 20 -11.05 3.88 1.83
CA LYS A 20 -11.52 4.97 0.95
C LYS A 20 -11.50 6.32 1.65
N THR A 21 -11.96 6.39 2.91
CA THR A 21 -11.88 7.60 3.73
C THR A 21 -10.44 8.08 3.87
N ALA A 22 -9.51 7.16 4.11
CA ALA A 22 -8.10 7.48 4.25
C ALA A 22 -7.48 8.03 2.96
N ARG A 23 -7.86 7.50 1.80
CA ARG A 23 -7.44 8.04 0.49
C ARG A 23 -7.91 9.49 0.30
N ILE A 24 -9.18 9.77 0.60
CA ILE A 24 -9.73 11.13 0.51
C ILE A 24 -9.01 12.06 1.49
N ARG A 25 -8.84 11.64 2.75
CA ARG A 25 -8.12 12.42 3.76
C ARG A 25 -6.70 12.72 3.32
N TYR A 26 -6.01 11.73 2.75
CA TYR A 26 -4.66 11.89 2.25
C TYR A 26 -4.59 12.85 1.05
N ALA A 27 -5.55 12.80 0.13
CA ALA A 27 -5.64 13.78 -0.95
C ALA A 27 -5.90 15.21 -0.45
N GLN A 28 -6.64 15.37 0.65
CA GLN A 28 -6.97 16.69 1.23
C GLN A 28 -5.85 17.26 2.11
N LYS A 29 -5.11 16.42 2.83
CA LYS A 29 -4.16 16.81 3.89
C LYS A 29 -2.71 16.41 3.61
N GLY A 30 -2.49 15.48 2.69
CA GLY A 30 -1.18 15.02 2.26
C GLY A 30 -0.39 16.19 1.69
N ARG A 31 0.86 16.34 2.13
CA ARG A 31 1.72 17.43 1.70
C ARG A 31 2.80 16.90 0.77
N TYR A 32 2.75 17.26 -0.50
CA TYR A 32 3.86 17.05 -1.44
C TYR A 32 4.61 18.39 -1.65
N PRO A 33 5.96 18.47 -1.59
CA PRO A 33 6.98 17.61 -0.99
C PRO A 33 7.88 18.35 0.05
N LYS A 34 8.50 17.59 0.98
CA LYS A 34 9.81 17.84 1.67
C LYS A 34 9.90 16.94 2.92
N THR A 35 10.06 15.65 2.72
CA THR A 35 10.74 14.86 3.76
C THR A 35 12.03 14.38 3.12
N THR A 36 13.13 15.01 3.53
CA THR A 36 14.47 14.41 3.46
C THR A 36 14.34 12.94 3.87
N HIS A 37 15.03 12.04 3.16
CA HIS A 37 14.98 10.58 3.33
C HIS A 37 15.14 10.03 4.77
N ARG A 38 15.28 10.87 5.81
CA ARG A 38 15.27 10.47 7.21
C ARG A 38 13.94 9.79 7.57
N GLY A 39 13.97 8.45 7.52
CA GLY A 39 12.92 7.60 8.08
C GLY A 39 11.79 7.20 7.11
N GLY A 40 11.93 7.43 5.80
CA GLY A 40 10.99 6.94 4.78
C GLY A 40 11.67 6.05 3.72
N PHE A 41 10.88 5.38 2.89
CA PHE A 41 11.38 4.66 1.71
C PHE A 41 10.50 4.93 0.49
N ILE A 42 11.08 4.79 -0.70
CA ILE A 42 10.39 5.00 -1.97
C ILE A 42 9.41 3.84 -2.18
N ASN A 43 8.20 4.17 -2.61
CA ASN A 43 7.22 3.21 -3.07
C ASN A 43 7.45 2.89 -4.55
N THR A 44 8.24 1.86 -4.80
CA THR A 44 8.61 1.34 -6.12
C THR A 44 7.43 0.78 -6.90
N VAL A 45 6.36 0.38 -6.21
CA VAL A 45 5.17 -0.24 -6.80
C VAL A 45 3.99 0.72 -6.92
N LEU A 46 4.19 2.04 -6.74
CA LEU A 46 3.10 3.03 -6.76
C LEU A 46 2.26 2.97 -8.03
N GLU A 47 2.90 2.94 -9.19
CA GLU A 47 2.25 2.93 -10.50
C GLU A 47 1.48 1.63 -10.77
N PRO A 48 2.08 0.43 -10.68
CA PRO A 48 1.35 -0.82 -10.93
C PRO A 48 0.22 -1.06 -9.92
N MET A 49 0.31 -0.50 -8.71
CA MET A 49 -0.73 -0.64 -7.70
C MET A 49 -2.01 0.16 -8.01
N GLN A 50 -1.99 1.15 -8.93
CA GLN A 50 -3.16 1.99 -9.21
C GLN A 50 -4.38 1.21 -9.73
N GLY A 51 -4.15 0.09 -10.44
CA GLY A 51 -5.20 -0.74 -11.01
C GLY A 51 -5.74 -1.83 -10.09
N ILE A 52 -5.18 -2.00 -8.89
CA ILE A 52 -5.51 -3.14 -8.02
C ILE A 52 -6.64 -2.76 -7.07
N GLU A 53 -7.80 -3.38 -7.23
CA GLU A 53 -8.91 -3.23 -6.29
C GLU A 53 -8.80 -4.22 -5.12
N ALA A 54 -8.95 -3.72 -3.89
CA ALA A 54 -8.93 -4.56 -2.69
C ALA A 54 -10.19 -5.45 -2.62
N GLY A 55 -10.03 -6.73 -2.28
CA GLY A 55 -11.12 -7.70 -2.15
C GLY A 55 -11.33 -8.59 -3.37
N HIS A 56 -10.48 -8.50 -4.39
CA HIS A 56 -10.60 -9.26 -5.65
C HIS A 56 -9.64 -10.45 -5.76
N GLY A 57 -9.03 -10.89 -4.65
CA GLY A 57 -8.16 -12.07 -4.62
C GLY A 57 -6.85 -11.87 -5.41
N HIS A 58 -6.36 -10.62 -5.47
CA HIS A 58 -5.10 -10.34 -6.14
C HIS A 58 -3.93 -10.92 -5.33
N PRO A 59 -2.88 -11.52 -5.94
CA PRO A 59 -1.78 -12.13 -5.17
C PRO A 59 -1.05 -11.16 -4.23
N VAL A 60 -1.01 -9.87 -4.59
CA VAL A 60 -0.53 -8.80 -3.69
C VAL A 60 -1.34 -8.71 -2.39
N GLU A 61 -2.66 -8.92 -2.47
CA GLU A 61 -3.52 -8.95 -1.28
C GLU A 61 -3.17 -10.14 -0.39
N ASP A 62 -2.84 -11.31 -0.95
CA ASP A 62 -2.41 -12.49 -0.20
C ASP A 62 -1.10 -12.25 0.54
N VAL A 63 -0.11 -11.63 -0.12
CA VAL A 63 1.17 -11.24 0.50
C VAL A 63 0.93 -10.29 1.68
N LEU A 64 0.13 -9.24 1.46
CA LEU A 64 -0.20 -8.25 2.49
C LEU A 64 -0.98 -8.87 3.64
N TYR A 65 -1.93 -9.76 3.33
CA TYR A 65 -2.70 -10.51 4.31
C TYR A 65 -1.79 -11.39 5.16
N GLY A 66 -0.94 -12.22 4.54
CA GLY A 66 0.00 -13.09 5.25
C GLY A 66 0.88 -12.31 6.22
N LEU A 67 1.56 -11.26 5.74
CA LEU A 67 2.46 -10.45 6.58
C LEU A 67 1.75 -9.68 7.69
N ALA A 68 0.51 -9.23 7.45
CA ALA A 68 -0.28 -8.59 8.50
C ALA A 68 -0.64 -9.55 9.63
N HIS A 69 -0.82 -10.84 9.33
CA HIS A 69 -1.20 -11.87 10.31
C HIS A 69 -0.01 -12.53 11.00
N CYS A 70 1.18 -12.55 10.39
CA CYS A 70 2.40 -13.08 11.02
C CYS A 70 2.81 -12.36 12.32
N ARG A 71 2.31 -11.15 12.58
CA ARG A 71 2.76 -10.30 13.70
C ARG A 71 2.13 -10.60 15.07
N ASN A 72 1.30 -11.64 15.20
CA ASN A 72 0.60 -12.01 16.44
C ASN A 72 -0.10 -10.82 17.13
N ASP A 73 -0.53 -9.83 16.35
CA ASP A 73 -1.29 -8.69 16.86
C ASP A 73 -2.75 -9.13 17.10
N LYS A 74 -3.33 -8.75 18.25
CA LYS A 74 -4.75 -9.05 18.58
C LYS A 74 -5.74 -8.60 17.50
N ARG A 75 -5.37 -7.59 16.71
CA ARG A 75 -6.14 -7.07 15.57
C ARG A 75 -5.17 -6.76 14.43
N PRO A 76 -5.01 -7.68 13.47
CA PRO A 76 -4.14 -7.44 12.33
C PRO A 76 -4.65 -6.27 11.47
N ILE A 77 -3.71 -5.61 10.80
CA ILE A 77 -4.02 -4.53 9.88
C ILE A 77 -4.70 -5.12 8.64
N ARG A 78 -5.80 -4.51 8.18
CA ARG A 78 -6.51 -4.96 6.98
C ARG A 78 -5.68 -4.72 5.73
N SER A 79 -5.63 -5.70 4.83
CA SER A 79 -5.00 -5.63 3.50
C SER A 79 -5.42 -4.38 2.73
N SER A 80 -6.73 -4.08 2.72
CA SER A 80 -7.30 -2.90 2.06
C SER A 80 -6.66 -1.57 2.49
N ASN A 81 -6.24 -1.45 3.75
CA ASN A 81 -5.58 -0.24 4.23
C ASN A 81 -4.11 -0.20 3.77
N LEU A 82 -3.44 -1.34 3.70
CA LEU A 82 -2.06 -1.44 3.20
C LEU A 82 -2.01 -1.14 1.69
N ILE A 83 -2.97 -1.67 0.93
CA ILE A 83 -3.17 -1.36 -0.49
C ILE A 83 -3.37 0.15 -0.68
N ALA A 84 -4.20 0.79 0.15
CA ALA A 84 -4.41 2.23 0.06
C ALA A 84 -3.11 3.04 0.26
N VAL A 85 -2.21 2.61 1.16
CA VAL A 85 -0.87 3.26 1.30
C VAL A 85 -0.07 3.11 0.02
N LEU A 86 0.03 1.89 -0.50
CA LEU A 86 0.77 1.56 -1.72
C LEU A 86 0.22 2.28 -2.96
N GLN A 87 -1.07 2.61 -2.99
CA GLN A 87 -1.70 3.36 -4.08
C GLN A 87 -1.53 4.86 -3.97
N CYS A 88 -1.30 5.42 -2.79
CA CYS A 88 -1.39 6.86 -2.59
C CYS A 88 -0.05 7.51 -2.26
N MET A 89 0.90 6.79 -1.65
CA MET A 89 2.13 7.38 -1.14
C MET A 89 3.34 7.06 -2.02
N PRO A 90 3.96 8.03 -2.70
CA PRO A 90 5.24 7.86 -3.39
C PRO A 90 6.41 7.63 -2.44
N ILE A 91 6.38 8.25 -1.25
CA ILE A 91 7.35 8.03 -0.18
C ILE A 91 6.59 7.55 1.05
N ILE A 92 6.81 6.31 1.43
CA ILE A 92 6.14 5.69 2.58
C ILE A 92 6.91 6.04 3.85
N ASN A 93 6.28 6.80 4.73
CA ASN A 93 6.83 7.17 6.02
C ASN A 93 5.74 7.25 7.10
N THR A 94 6.17 7.22 8.36
CA THR A 94 5.26 7.16 9.51
C THR A 94 4.34 8.37 9.61
N ARG A 95 4.84 9.57 9.29
CA ARG A 95 4.10 10.83 9.37
C ARG A 95 2.94 10.86 8.38
N GLU A 96 3.19 10.50 7.13
CA GLU A 96 2.17 10.47 6.09
C GLU A 96 1.10 9.41 6.41
N ILE A 97 1.50 8.26 6.95
CA ILE A 97 0.57 7.21 7.42
C ILE A 97 -0.30 7.71 8.57
N CYS A 98 0.26 8.46 9.53
CA CYS A 98 -0.52 9.09 10.60
C CYS A 98 -1.58 10.03 10.03
N VAL A 99 -1.21 10.88 9.06
CA VAL A 99 -2.14 11.81 8.41
C VAL A 99 -3.22 11.07 7.64
N MET A 100 -2.84 10.04 6.89
CA MET A 100 -3.77 9.26 6.05
C MET A 100 -4.84 8.56 6.89
N PHE A 101 -4.46 7.88 7.97
CA PHE A 101 -5.39 7.05 8.74
C PHE A 101 -5.90 7.69 10.04
N ASP A 102 -5.41 8.88 10.40
CA ASP A 102 -5.66 9.53 11.69
C ASP A 102 -5.36 8.57 12.87
N ILE A 103 -4.09 8.16 12.94
CA ILE A 103 -3.61 7.16 13.92
C ILE A 103 -2.34 7.62 14.62
N SER A 104 -2.05 6.99 15.76
CA SER A 104 -0.82 7.22 16.49
C SER A 104 0.41 6.73 15.73
N GLU A 105 1.56 7.33 16.04
CA GLU A 105 2.84 6.97 15.42
C GLU A 105 3.19 5.50 15.63
N ARG A 106 2.91 4.95 16.81
CA ARG A 106 3.11 3.52 17.10
C ARG A 106 2.33 2.63 16.15
N GLN A 107 1.08 2.99 15.82
CA GLN A 107 0.29 2.24 14.85
C GLN A 107 0.85 2.44 13.43
N ALA A 108 1.17 3.66 13.04
CA ALA A 108 1.74 3.96 11.74
C ALA A 108 3.09 3.24 11.48
N MET A 109 3.92 3.06 12.51
CA MET A 109 5.15 2.26 12.41
C MET A 109 4.86 0.81 12.03
N LYS A 110 3.75 0.23 12.52
CA LYS A 110 3.35 -1.14 12.16
C LYS A 110 3.01 -1.25 10.67
N TYR A 111 2.24 -0.30 10.13
CA TYR A 111 1.94 -0.22 8.70
C TYR A 111 3.23 -0.14 7.89
N LYS A 112 4.10 0.81 8.23
CA LYS A 112 5.39 1.02 7.55
C LYS A 112 6.24 -0.25 7.54
N GLN A 113 6.34 -0.96 8.67
CA GLN A 113 7.12 -2.19 8.79
C GLN A 113 6.53 -3.34 7.97
N ILE A 114 5.22 -3.52 7.97
CA ILE A 114 4.55 -4.55 7.14
C ILE A 114 4.81 -4.26 5.67
N ILE A 115 4.60 -3.02 5.24
CA ILE A 115 4.78 -2.65 3.83
C ILE A 115 6.25 -2.80 3.41
N LYS A 116 7.20 -2.41 4.26
CA LYS A 116 8.63 -2.58 4.00
C LYS A 116 9.00 -4.06 3.85
N ALA A 117 8.42 -4.94 4.66
CA ALA A 117 8.64 -6.38 4.56
C ALA A 117 7.94 -7.00 3.34
N ALA A 118 6.79 -6.45 2.93
CA ALA A 118 6.01 -6.93 1.80
C ALA A 118 6.57 -6.52 0.45
N LEU A 119 7.21 -5.35 0.37
CA LEU A 119 7.69 -4.74 -0.88
C LEU A 119 8.40 -5.73 -1.83
N PRO A 120 9.42 -6.49 -1.42
CA PRO A 120 10.13 -7.39 -2.33
C PRO A 120 9.22 -8.47 -2.93
N PHE A 121 8.30 -9.03 -2.13
CA PHE A 121 7.37 -10.05 -2.61
C PHE A 121 6.30 -9.46 -3.55
N ILE A 122 5.87 -8.22 -3.27
CA ILE A 122 4.94 -7.49 -4.13
C ILE A 122 5.62 -7.13 -5.46
N GLU A 123 6.88 -6.70 -5.42
CA GLU A 123 7.69 -6.44 -6.62
C GLU A 123 7.81 -7.70 -7.49
N ASP A 124 8.17 -8.84 -6.91
CA ASP A 124 8.24 -10.13 -7.63
C ASP A 124 6.88 -10.55 -8.22
N THR A 125 5.78 -10.21 -7.53
CA THR A 125 4.41 -10.51 -7.99
C THR A 125 3.98 -9.63 -9.17
N LEU A 126 4.34 -8.35 -9.15
CA LEU A 126 3.91 -7.35 -10.15
C LEU A 126 4.85 -7.28 -11.35
N TYR A 127 6.13 -7.58 -11.12
CA TYR A 127 7.16 -7.69 -12.13
C TYR A 127 7.71 -9.11 -12.10
N PRO A 128 6.90 -10.13 -12.46
CA PRO A 128 7.42 -11.48 -12.59
C PRO A 128 8.60 -11.38 -13.55
N ARG A 129 9.81 -11.71 -13.06
CA ARG A 129 11.01 -11.73 -13.89
C ARG A 129 10.62 -12.50 -15.13
N SER A 130 10.72 -11.85 -16.29
CA SER A 130 10.53 -12.50 -17.58
C SER A 130 11.44 -13.72 -17.58
N ASN A 131 10.92 -14.90 -17.27
CA ASN A 131 11.71 -16.10 -17.31
C ASN A 131 12.12 -16.29 -18.77
N ASP A 132 13.43 -16.42 -18.94
CA ASP A 132 14.13 -16.88 -20.12
C ASP A 132 13.48 -18.12 -20.76
N HIS A 133 12.48 -17.88 -21.60
CA HIS A 133 12.03 -18.82 -22.62
C HIS A 133 12.25 -18.17 -23.99
N ALA A 134 13.50 -17.85 -24.26
CA ALA A 134 14.01 -17.76 -25.62
C ALA A 134 15.15 -18.78 -25.76
N GLN A 135 14.98 -19.70 -26.72
CA GLN A 135 15.96 -20.68 -27.22
C GLN A 135 16.13 -21.90 -26.29
N THR A 136 15.45 -23.02 -26.53
CA THR A 136 15.94 -24.02 -27.49
C THR A 136 14.77 -24.81 -28.09
N GLU A 137 14.01 -24.20 -28.99
CA GLU A 137 13.39 -24.94 -30.08
C GLU A 137 13.95 -24.39 -31.39
N THR A 138 14.99 -25.06 -31.91
CA THR A 138 15.25 -25.13 -33.34
C THR A 138 16.07 -26.39 -33.63
N SER A 139 15.45 -27.33 -34.36
CA SER A 139 15.99 -28.22 -35.41
C SER A 139 17.45 -28.63 -35.34
N GLN A 140 17.82 -29.91 -35.42
CA GLN A 140 17.59 -30.86 -36.54
C GLN A 140 17.63 -32.29 -35.94
N ALA A 141 16.81 -33.29 -36.27
CA ALA A 141 15.98 -33.59 -37.43
C ALA A 141 16.72 -33.43 -38.77
N ALA A 142 17.77 -34.21 -38.96
CA ALA A 142 18.15 -34.92 -40.20
C ALA A 142 19.37 -35.80 -39.91
#